data_AF-A0A1W7A065-F1
#
_entry.id   AF-A0A1W7A065-F1
#
_cell.length_a   1.000
_cell.length_b   1.000
_cell.length_c   1.000
_cell.angle_alpha   90.00
_cell.angle_beta   90.00
_cell.angle_gamma   90.00
#
_symmetry.space_group_name_H-M   'P 1'
#
loop_
_entity.id
_entity.type
_entity.pdbx_description
1 polymer ?
#
loop_
_entity_poly.entity_id
_entity_poly.type
_entity_poly.pdbx_seq_one_letter_code
_entity_poly.pdbx_strand_id
1 'polypeptide(L)'
;MAAQQINQTHHHADANAFPQEAPFLAENTAAMNKMMTDMDVKPTGDVDADFVAMMIPHHQGAIDMALAVLRYGKNEQIRRIAQEIIVEQQQEIAAMRLAMGQPLPPSAPAPTQPEIPTVMNPAQAGAPNHDHPALSHSSMSTPPATPMKQEPQQ
;
A
#
# COMPACT_ATOMS: atom_id res chain seq x y z
N MET A 1 -25.24 34.57 20.30
CA MET A 1 -25.59 33.20 19.90
C MET A 1 -25.89 33.21 18.40
N ALA A 2 -25.11 32.49 17.60
CA ALA A 2 -25.50 31.89 16.32
C ALA A 2 -24.20 31.34 15.67
N ALA A 3 -23.81 30.13 16.06
CA ALA A 3 -22.77 29.39 15.34
C ALA A 3 -23.39 28.90 14.03
N GLN A 4 -22.77 29.28 12.92
CA GLN A 4 -23.11 28.81 11.60
C GLN A 4 -22.94 27.31 11.54
N GLN A 5 -24.04 26.65 11.23
CA GLN A 5 -24.15 25.22 11.03
C GLN A 5 -23.39 24.87 9.75
N ILE A 6 -22.19 24.34 9.92
CA ILE A 6 -21.37 23.81 8.83
C ILE A 6 -22.09 22.58 8.30
N ASN A 7 -22.54 22.68 7.05
CA ASN A 7 -23.21 21.63 6.30
C ASN A 7 -22.24 20.46 6.05
N GLN A 8 -22.10 19.56 7.02
CA GLN A 8 -21.48 18.25 6.79
C GLN A 8 -22.49 17.36 6.09
N THR A 9 -22.50 17.41 4.75
CA THR A 9 -23.14 16.37 3.93
C THR A 9 -22.39 15.06 4.16
N HIS A 10 -22.81 14.29 5.16
CA HIS A 10 -22.55 12.87 5.20
C HIS A 10 -23.25 12.28 3.99
N HIS A 11 -22.49 11.94 2.95
CA HIS A 11 -22.98 11.19 1.80
C HIS A 11 -23.28 9.75 2.24
N HIS A 12 -24.32 9.58 3.06
CA HIS A 12 -25.03 8.32 3.16
C HIS A 12 -25.80 8.18 1.84
N ALA A 13 -25.16 7.61 0.82
CA ALA A 13 -25.88 7.09 -0.33
C ALA A 13 -26.98 6.18 0.22
N ASP A 14 -28.22 6.41 -0.20
CA ASP A 14 -29.37 5.59 0.22
C ASP A 14 -29.09 4.15 -0.22
N ALA A 15 -28.63 3.31 0.72
CA ALA A 15 -28.20 1.94 0.45
C ALA A 15 -29.33 1.08 -0.16
N ASN A 16 -30.57 1.58 -0.15
CA ASN A 16 -31.74 0.97 -0.77
C ASN A 16 -31.81 1.15 -2.30
N ALA A 17 -31.05 2.06 -2.90
CA ALA A 17 -31.06 2.26 -4.35
C ALA A 17 -30.35 1.13 -5.11
N PHE A 18 -29.32 0.52 -4.49
CA PHE A 18 -28.49 -0.53 -5.11
C PHE A 18 -28.13 -1.63 -4.09
N PRO A 19 -29.00 -2.63 -3.88
CA PRO A 19 -28.80 -3.64 -2.83
C PRO A 19 -27.54 -4.50 -3.04
N GLN A 20 -27.06 -4.64 -4.29
CA GLN A 20 -25.80 -5.34 -4.58
C GLN A 20 -24.56 -4.52 -4.19
N GLU A 21 -24.69 -3.19 -4.09
CA GLU A 21 -23.60 -2.27 -3.70
C GLU A 21 -23.57 -2.03 -2.18
N ALA A 22 -24.67 -2.25 -1.49
CA ALA A 22 -24.81 -2.06 -0.04
C ALA A 22 -23.64 -2.60 0.81
N PRO A 23 -23.14 -3.85 0.65
CA PRO A 23 -22.01 -4.33 1.44
C PRO A 23 -20.71 -3.57 1.16
N PHE A 24 -20.45 -3.19 -0.10
CA PHE A 24 -19.30 -2.36 -0.46
C PHE A 24 -19.38 -0.96 0.20
N LEU A 25 -20.54 -0.32 0.13
CA LEU A 25 -20.76 1.00 0.74
C LEU A 25 -20.60 0.94 2.27
N ALA A 26 -21.10 -0.12 2.91
CA ALA A 26 -20.96 -0.31 4.35
C ALA A 26 -19.48 -0.47 4.76
N GLU A 27 -18.70 -1.30 4.05
CA GLU A 27 -17.27 -1.46 4.34
C GLU A 27 -16.48 -0.18 4.10
N ASN A 28 -16.72 0.53 2.98
CA ASN A 28 -16.05 1.79 2.71
C ASN A 28 -16.40 2.86 3.75
N THR A 29 -17.66 2.94 4.18
CA THR A 29 -18.10 3.86 5.23
C THR A 29 -17.40 3.54 6.54
N ALA A 30 -17.30 2.26 6.91
CA ALA A 30 -16.58 1.85 8.10
C ALA A 30 -15.08 2.20 8.03
N ALA A 31 -14.42 1.95 6.88
CA ALA A 31 -13.02 2.30 6.66
C ALA A 31 -12.78 3.81 6.77
N MET A 32 -13.60 4.64 6.11
CA MET A 32 -13.50 6.09 6.18
C MET A 32 -13.75 6.62 7.59
N ASN A 33 -14.78 6.12 8.29
CA ASN A 33 -15.08 6.54 9.66
C ASN A 33 -13.93 6.19 10.62
N LYS A 34 -13.37 4.99 10.49
CA LYS A 34 -12.22 4.56 11.27
C LYS A 34 -11.01 5.44 10.99
N MET A 35 -10.70 5.68 9.72
CA MET A 35 -9.60 6.57 9.30
C MET A 35 -9.75 7.98 9.90
N MET A 36 -10.92 8.59 9.77
CA MET A 36 -11.18 9.94 10.31
C MET A 36 -11.06 9.97 11.84
N THR A 37 -11.50 8.92 12.53
CA THR A 37 -11.37 8.80 13.98
C THR A 37 -9.91 8.67 14.39
N ASP A 38 -9.15 7.81 13.72
CA ASP A 38 -7.74 7.55 14.06
C ASP A 38 -6.81 8.71 13.66
N MET A 39 -7.23 9.55 12.71
CA MET A 39 -6.52 10.78 12.32
C MET A 39 -6.77 11.96 13.28
N ASP A 40 -7.75 11.87 14.19
CA ASP A 40 -8.01 12.90 15.21
C ASP A 40 -6.97 12.82 16.33
N VAL A 41 -5.75 13.21 16.00
CA VAL A 41 -4.60 13.21 16.90
C VAL A 41 -4.33 14.62 17.41
N LYS A 42 -4.05 14.73 18.72
CA LYS A 42 -3.65 16.01 19.31
C LYS A 42 -2.22 16.34 18.88
N PRO A 43 -1.97 17.55 18.33
CA PRO A 43 -0.61 17.97 17.99
C PRO A 43 0.31 17.90 19.20
N THR A 44 1.50 17.34 19.00
CA THR A 44 2.51 17.15 20.04
C THR A 44 3.56 18.27 20.05
N GLY A 45 3.70 18.97 18.92
CA GLY A 45 4.75 19.98 18.70
C GLY A 45 5.98 19.41 17.99
N ASP A 46 6.01 18.10 17.74
CA ASP A 46 6.96 17.45 16.84
C ASP A 46 6.27 17.22 15.48
N VAL A 47 6.75 17.90 14.44
CA VAL A 47 6.14 17.90 13.11
C VAL A 47 6.22 16.52 12.46
N ASP A 48 7.34 15.81 12.63
CA ASP A 48 7.53 14.49 12.03
C ASP A 48 6.63 13.46 12.73
N ALA A 49 6.54 13.55 14.06
CA ALA A 49 5.64 12.70 14.84
C ALA A 49 4.16 12.96 14.48
N ASP A 50 3.76 14.23 14.39
CA ASP A 50 2.38 14.62 14.06
C ASP A 50 2.02 14.20 12.63
N PHE A 51 2.96 14.32 11.67
CA PHE A 51 2.78 13.85 10.30
C PHE A 51 2.56 12.33 10.25
N VAL A 52 3.44 11.55 10.91
CA VAL A 52 3.35 10.09 10.94
C VAL A 52 2.07 9.61 11.65
N ALA A 53 1.70 10.26 12.76
CA ALA A 53 0.50 9.94 13.52
C ALA A 53 -0.79 10.11 12.69
N MET A 54 -0.79 11.04 11.74
CA MET A 54 -1.91 11.27 10.83
C MET A 54 -1.81 10.43 9.54
N MET A 55 -0.61 10.21 9.01
CA MET A 55 -0.42 9.49 7.74
C MET A 55 -0.58 7.98 7.85
N ILE A 56 -0.17 7.35 8.95
CA ILE A 56 -0.40 5.92 9.16
C ILE A 56 -1.90 5.56 9.07
N PRO A 57 -2.82 6.20 9.82
CA PRO A 57 -4.24 5.88 9.73
C PRO A 57 -4.84 6.27 8.37
N HIS A 58 -4.41 7.36 7.75
CA HIS A 58 -4.81 7.70 6.38
C HIS A 58 -4.48 6.57 5.39
N HIS A 59 -3.25 6.06 5.44
CA HIS A 59 -2.82 4.97 4.56
C HIS A 59 -3.56 3.67 4.86
N GLN A 60 -3.83 3.39 6.13
CA GLN A 60 -4.64 2.22 6.52
C GLN A 60 -6.07 2.31 5.98
N GLY A 61 -6.70 3.49 6.02
CA GLY A 61 -8.02 3.71 5.43
C GLY A 61 -8.02 3.42 3.91
N ALA A 62 -6.99 3.88 3.19
CA ALA A 62 -6.84 3.60 1.76
C ALA A 62 -6.68 2.10 1.47
N ILE A 63 -5.91 1.37 2.29
CA ILE A 63 -5.76 -0.09 2.20
C ILE A 63 -7.10 -0.78 2.41
N ASP A 64 -7.86 -0.38 3.43
CA ASP A 64 -9.15 -1.00 3.77
C ASP A 64 -10.19 -0.82 2.64
N MET A 65 -10.22 0.37 2.01
CA MET A 65 -11.05 0.65 0.84
C MET A 65 -10.60 -0.12 -0.41
N ALA A 66 -9.29 -0.22 -0.65
CA ALA A 66 -8.74 -1.00 -1.76
C ALA A 66 -9.11 -2.49 -1.61
N LEU A 67 -9.05 -3.03 -0.39
CA LEU A 67 -9.51 -4.39 -0.08
C LEU A 67 -11.00 -4.58 -0.38
N ALA A 68 -11.85 -3.59 -0.10
CA ALA A 68 -13.28 -3.65 -0.45
C ALA A 68 -13.48 -3.72 -1.98
N VAL A 69 -12.70 -2.96 -2.76
CA VAL A 69 -12.71 -3.05 -4.23
C VAL A 69 -12.28 -4.45 -4.70
N LEU A 70 -11.32 -5.10 -4.05
CA LEU A 70 -10.94 -6.48 -4.38
C LEU A 70 -12.02 -7.52 -4.06
N ARG A 71 -12.91 -7.24 -3.09
CA ARG A 71 -14.03 -8.12 -2.76
C ARG A 71 -15.22 -7.96 -3.71
N TYR A 72 -15.58 -6.72 -4.05
CA TYR A 72 -16.83 -6.43 -4.76
C TYR A 72 -16.66 -5.95 -6.20
N GLY A 73 -15.49 -5.40 -6.54
CA GLY A 73 -15.18 -4.87 -7.86
C GLY A 73 -14.91 -5.97 -8.89
N LYS A 74 -15.33 -5.71 -10.13
CA LYS A 74 -15.28 -6.67 -11.25
C LYS A 74 -14.35 -6.25 -12.39
N ASN A 75 -13.92 -4.99 -12.43
CA ASN A 75 -13.01 -4.51 -13.47
C ASN A 75 -11.56 -4.89 -13.10
N GLU A 76 -10.92 -5.71 -13.93
CA GLU A 76 -9.57 -6.23 -13.67
C GLU A 76 -8.51 -5.13 -13.56
N GLN A 77 -8.60 -4.07 -14.36
CA GLN A 77 -7.66 -2.95 -14.27
C GLN A 77 -7.80 -2.20 -12.93
N ILE A 78 -9.03 -1.97 -12.48
CA ILE A 78 -9.29 -1.34 -11.18
C ILE A 78 -8.83 -2.23 -10.02
N ARG A 79 -9.03 -3.54 -10.12
CA ARG A 79 -8.54 -4.51 -9.12
C ARG A 79 -7.02 -4.52 -9.06
N ARG A 80 -6.34 -4.43 -10.21
CA ARG A 80 -4.88 -4.30 -10.25
C ARG A 80 -4.39 -3.03 -9.57
N ILE A 81 -5.02 -1.88 -9.84
CA ILE A 81 -4.71 -0.62 -9.15
C ILE A 81 -4.92 -0.76 -7.64
N ALA A 82 -5.99 -1.43 -7.20
CA ALA A 82 -6.22 -1.67 -5.78
C ALA A 82 -5.13 -2.54 -5.13
N GLN A 83 -4.60 -3.55 -5.84
CA GLN A 83 -3.47 -4.35 -5.35
C GLN A 83 -2.20 -3.51 -5.23
N GLU A 84 -1.92 -2.65 -6.21
CA GLU A 84 -0.77 -1.73 -6.19
C GLU A 84 -0.86 -0.78 -4.99
N ILE A 85 -2.03 -0.17 -4.75
CA ILE A 85 -2.30 0.66 -3.55
C ILE A 85 -2.02 -0.11 -2.26
N ILE A 86 -2.49 -1.36 -2.14
CA ILE A 86 -2.26 -2.15 -0.91
C ILE A 86 -0.77 -2.33 -0.65
N VAL A 87 0.01 -2.69 -1.66
CA VAL A 87 1.44 -2.96 -1.51
C VAL A 87 2.21 -1.68 -1.18
N GLU A 88 1.98 -0.61 -1.93
CA GLU A 88 2.70 0.67 -1.77
C GLU A 88 2.41 1.29 -0.40
N GLN A 89 1.14 1.41 -0.03
CA GLN A 89 0.74 2.02 1.25
C GLN A 89 1.20 1.19 2.46
N GLN A 90 1.29 -0.14 2.34
CA GLN A 90 1.88 -0.99 3.40
C GLN A 90 3.38 -0.73 3.58
N GLN A 91 4.11 -0.57 2.47
CA GLN A 91 5.54 -0.25 2.51
C GLN A 91 5.77 1.12 3.14
N GLU A 92 4.96 2.13 2.81
CA GLU A 92 5.04 3.46 3.39
C GLU A 92 4.72 3.48 4.89
N ILE A 93 3.71 2.71 5.34
CA ILE A 93 3.44 2.53 6.78
C ILE A 93 4.66 1.92 7.48
N ALA A 94 5.28 0.89 6.90
CA ALA A 94 6.47 0.27 7.47
C ALA A 94 7.66 1.24 7.51
N ALA A 95 7.87 2.03 6.44
CA ALA A 95 8.91 3.04 6.36
C ALA A 95 8.72 4.16 7.39
N MET A 96 7.50 4.67 7.57
CA MET A 96 7.18 5.67 8.58
C MET A 96 7.42 5.14 10.00
N ARG A 97 7.00 3.91 10.30
CA ARG A 97 7.27 3.28 11.61
C ARG A 97 8.76 3.14 11.88
N LEU A 98 9.52 2.69 10.88
CA LEU A 98 10.97 2.55 10.98
C LEU A 98 11.65 3.91 11.21
N ALA A 99 11.22 4.96 10.49
CA ALA A 99 11.73 6.32 10.65
C ALA A 99 11.49 6.86 12.08
N MET A 100 10.39 6.48 12.72
CA MET A 100 10.08 6.78 14.13
C MET A 100 10.80 5.86 15.14
N GLY A 101 11.68 4.96 14.69
CA GLY A 101 12.40 4.02 15.55
C GLY A 101 11.53 2.88 16.11
N GLN A 102 10.36 2.62 15.53
CA GLN A 102 9.49 1.51 15.92
C GLN A 102 9.95 0.20 15.26
N PRO A 103 9.74 -0.97 15.90
CA PRO A 103 10.06 -2.25 15.29
C PRO A 103 9.23 -2.45 14.02
N LEU A 104 9.87 -3.01 12.99
CA LEU A 104 9.18 -3.35 11.74
C LEU A 104 8.06 -4.36 12.02
N PRO A 105 6.88 -4.23 11.38
CA PRO A 105 5.89 -5.29 11.44
C PRO A 105 6.46 -6.58 10.84
N PRO A 106 6.01 -7.77 11.29
CA PRO A 106 6.46 -9.02 10.71
C PRO A 106 6.16 -9.03 9.21
N SER A 107 7.10 -9.51 8.39
CA SER A 107 6.92 -9.68 6.96
C SER A 107 5.76 -10.65 6.71
N ALA A 108 4.58 -10.12 6.42
CA ALA A 108 3.46 -10.89 5.92
C ALA A 108 3.51 -10.85 4.39
N PRO A 109 3.31 -11.98 3.69
CA PRO A 109 3.11 -11.94 2.25
C PRO A 109 1.89 -11.06 1.95
N ALA A 110 2.01 -10.20 0.93
CA ALA A 110 0.87 -9.45 0.42
C ALA A 110 -0.27 -10.44 0.08
N PRO A 111 -1.55 -10.12 0.35
CA PRO A 111 -2.66 -11.02 0.05
C PRO A 111 -2.72 -11.27 -1.46
N THR A 112 -2.11 -12.35 -1.92
CA THR A 112 -2.01 -12.71 -3.33
C THR A 112 -3.00 -13.85 -3.58
N GLN A 113 -4.26 -13.51 -3.88
CA GLN A 113 -5.35 -14.44 -4.26
C GLN A 113 -5.66 -15.57 -3.24
N PRO A 114 -6.83 -16.25 -3.35
CA PRO A 114 -7.09 -17.48 -2.61
C PRO A 114 -6.13 -18.58 -3.07
N GLU A 115 -5.45 -19.22 -2.12
CA GLU A 115 -4.60 -20.39 -2.38
C GLU A 115 -5.41 -21.48 -3.11
N ILE A 116 -5.01 -21.83 -4.32
CA ILE A 116 -5.47 -23.07 -4.96
C ILE A 116 -4.70 -24.21 -4.27
N PRO A 117 -5.37 -25.17 -3.62
CA PRO A 117 -4.66 -26.27 -2.95
C PRO A 117 -3.89 -27.08 -4.00
N THR A 118 -2.57 -27.06 -3.90
CA THR A 118 -1.71 -27.95 -4.68
C THR A 118 -1.93 -29.36 -4.14
N VAL A 119 -2.71 -30.18 -4.88
CA VAL A 119 -2.82 -31.61 -4.63
C VAL A 119 -1.41 -32.23 -4.74
N MET A 120 -0.87 -32.63 -3.59
CA MET A 120 0.36 -33.43 -3.49
C MET A 120 0.12 -34.78 -4.15
N ASN A 121 0.99 -35.17 -5.08
CA ASN A 121 1.08 -36.56 -5.55
C ASN A 121 2.53 -37.05 -5.36
N PRO A 122 2.81 -38.08 -4.54
CA PRO A 122 4.15 -38.56 -4.29
C PRO A 122 4.45 -39.73 -5.23
N ALA A 123 5.23 -39.50 -6.28
CA ALA A 123 6.15 -40.44 -6.91
C ALA A 123 6.45 -40.00 -8.34
N GLN A 124 7.70 -39.59 -8.61
CA GLN A 124 8.52 -40.17 -9.67
C GLN A 124 9.89 -39.47 -9.68
N ALA A 125 10.87 -40.16 -9.10
CA ALA A 125 12.28 -39.87 -9.32
C ALA A 125 12.68 -40.36 -10.72
N GLY A 126 13.40 -39.52 -11.46
CA GLY A 126 14.03 -39.89 -12.73
C GLY A 126 14.38 -38.67 -13.59
N ALA A 127 15.55 -38.09 -13.39
CA ALA A 127 16.16 -37.13 -14.32
C ALA A 127 16.61 -37.83 -15.63
N PRO A 128 16.83 -37.09 -16.74
CA PRO A 128 18.14 -36.44 -16.90
C PRO A 128 18.13 -35.02 -17.54
N ASN A 129 19.08 -34.23 -17.02
CA ASN A 129 19.92 -33.17 -17.59
C ASN A 129 19.44 -32.34 -18.81
N HIS A 130 19.31 -31.03 -18.58
CA HIS A 130 19.77 -30.02 -19.54
C HIS A 130 20.64 -28.96 -18.83
N ASP A 131 21.85 -28.80 -19.37
CA ASP A 131 22.90 -27.87 -18.95
C ASP A 131 22.50 -26.41 -19.15
N HIS A 132 22.76 -25.56 -18.14
CA HIS A 132 23.01 -24.14 -18.34
C HIS A 132 24.17 -23.71 -17.43
N PRO A 133 25.21 -23.03 -17.96
CA PRO A 133 26.42 -22.73 -17.21
C PRO A 133 26.22 -21.52 -16.28
N ALA A 134 26.78 -21.65 -15.08
CA ALA A 134 26.94 -20.56 -14.13
C ALA A 134 28.01 -19.56 -14.64
N LEU A 135 27.70 -18.26 -14.61
CA LEU A 135 28.70 -17.21 -14.75
C LEU A 135 28.89 -16.51 -13.40
N SER A 136 30.11 -16.67 -12.91
CA SER A 136 30.69 -16.03 -11.73
C SER A 136 30.98 -14.55 -11.98
N HIS A 137 30.89 -13.77 -10.91
CA HIS A 137 31.21 -12.36 -10.79
C HIS A 137 32.59 -11.99 -11.35
N SER A 138 32.67 -10.83 -12.01
CA SER A 138 33.92 -10.07 -12.17
C SER A 138 33.64 -8.57 -12.21
N SER A 139 34.38 -7.87 -11.36
CA SER A 139 34.40 -6.43 -11.12
C SER A 139 34.46 -5.59 -12.39
N MET A 140 33.61 -4.56 -12.46
CA MET A 140 33.81 -3.44 -13.38
C MET A 140 34.35 -2.24 -12.63
N SER A 141 35.59 -1.88 -12.97
CA SER A 141 36.27 -0.64 -12.59
C SER A 141 35.51 0.59 -13.07
N THR A 142 35.48 1.61 -12.22
CA THR A 142 35.08 2.98 -12.53
C THR A 142 35.89 3.59 -13.69
N PRO A 143 35.28 4.36 -14.61
CA PRO A 143 36.01 5.17 -15.58
C PRO A 143 36.59 6.45 -14.94
N PRO A 144 37.70 7.00 -15.48
CA PRO A 144 38.32 8.22 -14.96
C PRO A 144 37.53 9.49 -15.33
N ALA A 145 37.58 10.47 -14.43
CA ALA A 145 36.97 11.80 -14.56
C ALA A 145 37.54 12.59 -15.74
N THR A 146 36.64 13.22 -16.51
CA THR A 146 36.98 14.17 -17.57
C THR A 146 37.39 15.53 -16.96
N PRO A 147 38.50 16.16 -17.38
CA PRO A 147 38.89 17.46 -16.86
C PRO A 147 38.01 18.58 -17.44
N MET A 148 37.50 19.43 -16.55
CA MET A 148 36.79 20.67 -16.88
C MET A 148 37.67 21.60 -17.72
N LYS A 149 37.23 21.94 -18.93
CA LYS A 149 37.71 23.13 -19.62
C LYS A 149 36.91 24.33 -19.08
N GLN A 150 37.63 25.28 -18.50
CA GLN A 150 37.13 26.60 -18.15
C GLN A 150 36.65 27.31 -19.42
N GLU A 151 35.39 27.72 -19.43
CA GLU A 151 34.84 28.68 -20.38
C GLU A 151 35.10 30.10 -19.84
N PRO A 152 35.57 31.06 -20.65
CA PRO A 152 35.84 32.41 -20.19
C PRO A 152 34.54 33.19 -19.98
N GLN A 153 34.44 33.86 -18.82
CA GLN A 153 33.40 34.83 -18.51
C GLN A 153 33.43 35.98 -19.52
N GLN A 154 32.28 36.24 -20.15
CA GLN A 154 31.84 37.56 -20.60
C GLN A 154 30.36 37.73 -20.30
#